data_AF-E3KZE0-F1
#
_entry.id   AF-E3KZE0-F1
#
_cell.length_a   1.000
_cell.length_b   1.000
_cell.length_c   1.000
_cell.angle_alpha   90.00
_cell.angle_beta   90.00
_cell.angle_gamma   90.00
#
_symmetry.space_group_name_H-M   'P 1'
#
loop_
_entity.id
_entity.type
_entity.pdbx_description
1 polymer ?
#
loop_
_entity_poly.entity_id
_entity_poly.type
_entity_poly.pdbx_seq_one_letter_code
_entity_poly.pdbx_strand_id
1 'polypeptide(L)'
;MLLSIRSILVLAIVACGFAAADLATDQRKKCTFGCTRSNPLMREAGCARKAGYNSQTKQDSYLLKKANPTEGHPGYYNCLGTGMEQTVCCWNHKIIIPPNSILKAMVVDGTGEMTFNNLCHISPPMSSTWGDPTDCQ
;
A
#
# COMPACT_ATOMS: atom_id res chain seq x y z
N MET A 1 -42.43 -13.03 5.46
CA MET A 1 -41.24 -13.76 4.99
C MET A 1 -40.05 -13.35 5.85
N LEU A 2 -40.02 -13.85 7.09
CA LEU A 2 -38.93 -13.59 8.04
C LEU A 2 -37.83 -14.61 7.74
N LEU A 3 -36.85 -14.23 6.90
CA LEU A 3 -35.55 -14.91 6.95
C LEU A 3 -35.10 -14.83 8.40
N SER A 4 -35.11 -15.98 9.08
CA SER A 4 -34.72 -16.10 10.49
C SER A 4 -33.39 -15.39 10.69
N ILE A 5 -33.27 -14.57 11.74
CA ILE A 5 -32.05 -13.79 12.06
C ILE A 5 -30.79 -14.68 12.01
N ARG A 6 -30.94 -15.96 12.38
CA ARG A 6 -29.88 -16.98 12.25
C ARG A 6 -29.44 -17.23 10.81
N SER A 7 -30.39 -17.32 9.88
CA SER A 7 -30.11 -17.50 8.44
C SER A 7 -29.43 -16.26 7.84
N ILE A 8 -29.83 -15.05 8.26
CA ILE A 8 -29.20 -13.80 7.80
C ILE A 8 -27.75 -13.71 8.27
N LEU A 9 -27.47 -14.07 9.53
CA LEU A 9 -26.11 -14.10 10.07
C LEU A 9 -25.21 -15.09 9.32
N VAL A 10 -25.70 -16.29 9.03
CA VAL A 10 -24.93 -17.29 8.28
C VAL A 10 -24.60 -16.80 6.86
N LEU A 11 -25.58 -16.23 6.16
CA LEU A 11 -25.37 -15.65 4.82
C LEU A 11 -24.34 -14.52 4.83
N ALA A 12 -24.40 -13.64 5.84
CA ALA A 12 -23.45 -12.54 5.99
C ALA A 12 -22.02 -13.02 6.22
N ILE A 13 -21.81 -14.04 7.08
CA ILE A 13 -20.49 -14.61 7.33
C ILE A 13 -19.91 -15.24 6.06
N VAL A 14 -20.73 -16.00 5.33
CA VAL A 14 -20.34 -16.65 4.07
C VAL A 14 -19.95 -15.61 3.02
N ALA A 15 -20.77 -14.57 2.82
CA ALA A 15 -20.49 -13.49 1.88
C ALA A 15 -19.19 -12.72 2.22
N CYS A 16 -18.99 -12.38 3.49
CA CYS A 16 -17.76 -11.74 3.95
C CYS A 16 -16.52 -12.64 3.74
N GLY A 17 -16.67 -13.96 3.89
CA GLY A 17 -15.61 -14.93 3.62
C GLY A 17 -15.18 -14.93 2.15
N PHE A 18 -16.13 -14.94 1.22
CA PHE A 18 -15.84 -14.83 -0.22
C PHE A 18 -15.16 -13.51 -0.57
N ALA A 19 -15.69 -12.39 -0.08
CA ALA A 19 -15.09 -11.07 -0.33
C ALA A 19 -13.64 -10.97 0.20
N ALA A 20 -13.36 -11.57 1.36
CA ALA A 20 -12.01 -11.61 1.92
C ALA A 20 -11.06 -12.51 1.09
N ALA A 21 -11.56 -13.64 0.57
CA ALA A 21 -10.79 -14.54 -0.30
C ALA A 21 -10.48 -13.90 -1.66
N ASP A 22 -11.46 -13.21 -2.25
CA ASP A 22 -11.28 -12.44 -3.49
C ASP A 22 -10.26 -11.33 -3.28
N LEU A 23 -10.37 -10.57 -2.20
CA LEU A 23 -9.39 -9.53 -1.87
C LEU A 23 -7.98 -10.11 -1.69
N ALA A 24 -7.83 -11.23 -0.99
CA ALA A 24 -6.53 -11.86 -0.79
C ALA A 24 -5.92 -12.37 -2.11
N THR A 25 -6.76 -12.89 -3.01
CA THR A 25 -6.34 -13.32 -4.35
C THR A 25 -5.91 -12.12 -5.20
N ASP A 26 -6.74 -11.09 -5.24
CA ASP A 26 -6.46 -9.83 -5.94
C ASP A 26 -5.18 -9.16 -5.44
N GLN A 27 -4.97 -9.13 -4.13
CA GLN A 27 -3.76 -8.60 -3.52
C GLN A 27 -2.49 -9.32 -3.99
N ARG A 28 -2.57 -10.61 -4.34
CA ARG A 28 -1.43 -11.40 -4.81
C ARG A 28 -1.25 -11.38 -6.32
N LYS A 29 -2.32 -11.15 -7.08
CA LYS A 29 -2.31 -11.29 -8.55
C LYS A 29 -2.31 -9.98 -9.31
N LYS A 30 -2.83 -8.89 -8.72
CA LYS A 30 -2.91 -7.59 -9.41
C LYS A 30 -1.66 -6.76 -9.20
N CYS A 31 -1.15 -6.22 -10.29
CA CYS A 31 -0.08 -5.23 -10.28
C CYS A 31 -0.70 -3.86 -10.57
N THR A 32 -0.28 -2.82 -9.87
CA THR A 32 -0.78 -1.44 -10.14
C THR A 32 0.35 -0.42 -10.23
N PHE A 33 1.55 -0.75 -9.73
CA PHE A 33 2.76 0.06 -9.85
C PHE A 33 4.03 -0.79 -9.63
N GLY A 34 5.19 -0.23 -9.93
CA GLY A 34 6.48 -0.87 -9.68
C GLY A 34 7.57 0.10 -9.18
N CYS A 35 8.47 -0.39 -8.33
CA CYS A 35 9.50 0.41 -7.64
C CYS A 35 10.94 0.15 -8.09
N THR A 36 11.15 -0.72 -9.05
CA THR A 36 12.48 -1.08 -9.56
C THR A 36 13.00 -0.14 -10.65
N ARG A 37 12.16 0.79 -11.15
CA ARG A 37 12.45 1.59 -12.34
C ARG A 37 13.04 2.97 -12.05
N SER A 38 12.59 3.62 -10.99
CA SER A 38 12.86 5.05 -10.79
C SER A 38 14.22 5.34 -10.14
N ASN A 39 14.67 4.47 -9.23
CA ASN A 39 15.93 4.63 -8.51
C ASN A 39 16.32 3.27 -7.86
N PRO A 40 17.54 2.74 -8.10
CA PRO A 40 17.97 1.46 -7.51
C PRO A 40 18.01 1.47 -5.97
N LEU A 41 18.03 2.64 -5.35
CA LEU A 41 17.95 2.81 -3.90
C LEU A 41 16.51 2.71 -3.36
N MET A 42 15.49 2.87 -4.22
CA MET A 42 14.06 2.97 -3.87
C MET A 42 13.28 1.68 -4.15
N ARG A 43 13.69 0.55 -3.57
CA ARG A 43 13.10 -0.76 -3.90
C ARG A 43 11.95 -1.17 -2.98
N GLU A 44 11.64 -0.37 -1.95
CA GLU A 44 10.57 -0.69 -1.01
C GLU A 44 9.25 -0.01 -1.42
N ALA A 45 8.21 -0.81 -1.66
CA ALA A 45 6.91 -0.30 -2.10
C ALA A 45 5.96 -0.05 -0.93
N GLY A 46 5.29 1.10 -0.98
CA GLY A 46 4.39 1.59 0.04
C GLY A 46 3.06 2.10 -0.49
N CYS A 47 2.09 2.11 0.41
CA CYS A 47 0.77 2.68 0.24
C CYS A 47 0.63 3.81 1.26
N ALA A 48 0.56 5.05 0.80
CA ALA A 48 0.61 6.25 1.62
C ALA A 48 -0.74 6.99 1.63
N ARG A 49 -1.03 7.63 2.76
CA ARG A 49 -2.13 8.60 2.90
C ARG A 49 -1.63 9.79 3.69
N LYS A 50 -1.93 11.01 3.23
CA LYS A 50 -1.62 12.22 3.97
C LYS A 50 -2.37 12.21 5.30
N ALA A 51 -1.64 12.33 6.41
CA ALA A 51 -2.18 12.36 7.76
C ALA A 51 -2.49 13.78 8.22
N GLY A 52 -1.75 14.77 7.71
CA GLY A 52 -1.91 16.18 8.06
C GLY A 52 -0.70 17.01 7.64
N TYR A 53 -0.64 18.22 8.20
CA TYR A 53 0.48 19.15 8.03
C TYR A 53 1.08 19.47 9.40
N ASN A 54 2.40 19.33 9.52
CA ASN A 54 3.15 19.72 10.69
C ASN A 54 3.53 21.20 10.58
N SER A 55 2.93 22.04 11.42
CA SER A 55 3.14 23.48 11.43
C SER A 55 4.55 23.89 11.90
N GLN A 56 5.23 23.05 12.68
CA GLN A 56 6.58 23.32 13.17
C GLN A 56 7.63 23.04 12.09
N THR A 57 7.53 21.92 11.40
CA THR A 57 8.48 21.55 10.33
C THR A 57 8.08 22.08 8.95
N LYS A 58 6.87 22.65 8.83
CA LYS A 58 6.25 23.07 7.59
C LYS A 58 6.16 21.97 6.53
N GLN A 59 5.91 20.73 6.97
CA GLN A 59 5.89 19.55 6.11
C GLN A 59 4.63 18.73 6.30
N ASP A 60 4.21 18.05 5.23
CA ASP A 60 3.13 17.08 5.29
C ASP A 60 3.57 15.80 6.02
N SER A 61 2.69 15.27 6.87
CA SER A 61 2.84 13.97 7.49
C SER A 61 2.04 12.91 6.73
N TYR A 62 2.56 11.68 6.68
CA TYR A 62 1.96 10.58 5.92
C TYR A 62 1.86 9.32 6.79
N LEU A 63 0.78 8.56 6.64
CA LEU A 63 0.68 7.18 7.10
C LEU A 63 1.11 6.25 5.96
N LEU A 64 1.94 5.25 6.24
CA LEU A 64 2.40 4.29 5.24
C LEU A 64 2.13 2.84 5.66
N LYS A 65 1.52 2.08 4.76
CA LYS A 65 1.49 0.61 4.82
C LYS A 65 2.42 0.03 3.77
N LYS A 66 2.98 -1.14 4.03
CA LYS A 66 3.71 -1.90 3.01
C LYS A 66 2.73 -2.33 1.90
N ALA A 67 3.15 -2.17 0.65
CA ALA A 67 2.34 -2.60 -0.49
C ALA A 67 2.32 -4.13 -0.61
N ASN A 68 1.26 -4.66 -1.23
CA ASN A 68 1.13 -6.10 -1.46
C ASN A 68 2.03 -6.50 -2.64
N PRO A 69 2.95 -7.46 -2.47
CA PRO A 69 3.77 -7.96 -3.57
C PRO A 69 2.92 -8.79 -4.52
N THR A 70 3.24 -8.69 -5.81
CA THR A 70 2.57 -9.49 -6.84
C THR A 70 3.33 -10.77 -7.12
N GLU A 71 2.63 -11.90 -7.03
CA GLU A 71 3.19 -13.23 -7.27
C GLU A 71 3.65 -13.35 -8.73
N GLY A 72 4.86 -13.86 -8.95
CA GLY A 72 5.44 -13.97 -10.29
C GLY A 72 6.02 -12.67 -10.86
N HIS A 73 5.77 -11.52 -10.23
CA HIS A 73 6.25 -10.21 -10.71
C HIS A 73 7.08 -9.47 -9.65
N PRO A 74 8.36 -9.84 -9.45
CA PRO A 74 9.25 -9.16 -8.51
C PRO A 74 9.37 -7.65 -8.81
N GLY A 75 9.15 -6.83 -7.79
CA GLY A 75 9.21 -5.36 -7.92
C GLY A 75 7.90 -4.69 -8.33
N TYR A 76 6.82 -5.47 -8.49
CA TYR A 76 5.47 -4.98 -8.80
C TYR A 76 4.50 -5.23 -7.64
N TYR A 77 3.63 -4.25 -7.40
CA TYR A 77 2.85 -4.18 -6.18
C TYR A 77 1.45 -3.58 -6.39
N ASN A 78 0.60 -3.72 -5.38
CA ASN A 78 -0.66 -3.00 -5.27
C ASN A 78 -0.98 -2.55 -3.83
N CYS A 79 -1.99 -1.69 -3.72
CA CYS A 79 -2.49 -1.15 -2.45
C CYS A 79 -3.92 -1.61 -2.12
N LEU A 80 -4.39 -2.71 -2.72
CA LEU A 80 -5.73 -3.22 -2.50
C LEU A 80 -5.95 -3.58 -1.03
N GLY A 81 -7.10 -3.17 -0.48
CA GLY A 81 -7.45 -3.40 0.93
C GLY A 81 -6.65 -2.58 1.94
N THR A 82 -5.75 -1.69 1.52
CA THR A 82 -4.95 -0.87 2.45
C THR A 82 -5.68 0.38 2.93
N GLY A 83 -6.64 0.89 2.15
CA GLY A 83 -7.36 2.14 2.42
C GLY A 83 -6.49 3.39 2.27
N MET A 84 -5.41 3.29 1.47
CA MET A 84 -4.45 4.36 1.22
C MET A 84 -4.63 4.92 -0.20
N GLU A 85 -4.19 6.15 -0.42
CA GLU A 85 -4.52 6.94 -1.61
C GLU A 85 -3.38 7.00 -2.63
N GLN A 86 -2.14 6.88 -2.17
CA GLN A 86 -0.96 7.06 -3.00
C GLN A 86 -0.10 5.80 -2.99
N THR A 87 0.40 5.43 -4.16
CA THR A 87 1.41 4.38 -4.32
C THR A 87 2.78 5.04 -4.34
N VAL A 88 3.71 4.53 -3.52
CA VAL A 88 5.02 5.15 -3.36
C VAL A 88 6.15 4.14 -3.37
N CYS A 89 7.32 4.59 -3.82
CA CYS A 89 8.57 3.86 -3.80
C CYS A 89 9.53 4.57 -2.87
N CYS A 90 9.93 3.87 -1.82
CA CYS A 90 10.75 4.38 -0.74
C CYS A 90 12.14 3.73 -0.75
N TRP A 91 13.10 4.43 -0.15
CA TRP A 91 14.40 3.88 0.18
C TRP A 91 14.26 2.57 0.97
N ASN A 92 15.20 1.65 0.76
CA ASN A 92 15.17 0.36 1.45
C ASN A 92 15.14 0.54 2.98
N HIS A 93 14.28 -0.24 3.64
CA HIS A 93 14.07 -0.23 5.09
C HIS A 93 13.53 1.11 5.63
N LYS A 94 12.96 1.94 4.76
CA LYS A 94 12.25 3.16 5.13
C LYS A 94 10.74 2.99 5.08
N ILE A 95 10.21 1.77 5.11
CA ILE A 95 8.82 1.52 5.54
C ILE A 95 8.86 0.58 6.74
N ILE A 96 8.85 1.17 7.94
CA ILE A 96 8.92 0.44 9.21
C ILE A 96 7.52 0.45 9.82
N ILE A 97 7.05 -0.73 10.18
CA ILE A 97 5.84 -0.89 10.99
C ILE A 97 6.33 -0.97 12.44
N PRO A 98 6.07 0.04 13.29
CA PRO A 98 6.49 -0.04 14.68
C PRO A 98 5.86 -1.25 15.35
N PRO A 99 6.60 -2.01 16.19
CA PRO A 99 6.00 -3.06 16.97
C PRO A 99 4.87 -2.48 17.83
N ASN A 100 3.72 -3.19 17.86
CA ASN A 100 2.50 -2.83 18.60
C ASN A 100 1.71 -1.59 18.12
N SER A 101 2.02 -1.00 16.96
CA SER A 101 1.19 0.10 16.43
C SER A 101 -0.04 -0.41 15.67
N ILE A 102 -1.24 0.02 16.10
CA ILE A 102 -2.51 -0.17 15.38
C ILE A 102 -2.51 0.63 14.07
N LEU A 103 -1.87 1.80 14.09
CA LEU A 103 -1.64 2.64 12.93
C LEU A 103 -0.23 2.35 12.43
N LYS A 104 -0.11 1.35 11.56
CA LYS A 104 1.10 1.07 10.78
C LYS A 104 1.47 2.33 10.00
N ALA A 105 2.28 3.20 10.59
CA ALA A 105 2.64 4.49 10.06
C ALA A 105 4.07 4.77 10.48
N MET A 106 4.88 5.21 9.53
CA MET A 106 6.04 5.98 9.91
C MET A 106 5.57 7.32 10.44
N VAL A 107 5.99 7.64 11.66
CA VAL A 107 6.08 9.02 12.11
C VAL A 107 7.39 9.54 11.50
N VAL A 108 7.31 10.54 10.62
CA VAL A 108 8.48 11.36 10.32
C VAL A 108 8.71 12.19 11.60
N ASP A 109 9.46 11.62 12.54
CA ASP A 109 9.73 12.20 13.85
C ASP A 109 10.71 13.40 13.72
N GLY A 110 10.49 14.38 14.58
CA GLY A 110 11.08 15.71 14.63
C GLY A 110 12.58 15.78 14.93
N THR A 111 13.38 14.76 14.57
CA THR A 111 14.83 14.91 14.41
C THR A 111 15.22 15.34 12.99
N GLY A 112 14.32 15.20 12.00
CA GLY A 112 14.36 15.99 10.78
C GLY A 112 15.53 15.74 9.81
N GLU A 113 16.10 14.53 9.72
CA GLU A 113 17.18 14.32 8.75
C GLU A 113 16.70 14.37 7.28
N MET A 114 15.49 13.89 6.95
CA MET A 114 14.98 13.87 5.57
C MET A 114 13.44 13.92 5.48
N THR A 115 12.93 14.65 4.47
CA THR A 115 11.49 14.81 4.19
C THR A 115 10.89 13.55 3.57
N PHE A 116 9.54 13.42 3.57
CA PHE A 116 8.86 12.33 2.86
C PHE A 116 9.31 12.22 1.40
N ASN A 117 9.38 13.35 0.68
CA ASN A 117 9.81 13.38 -0.72
C ASN A 117 11.28 12.97 -0.91
N ASN A 118 12.14 13.09 0.11
CA ASN A 118 13.52 12.61 0.02
C ASN A 118 13.62 11.09 0.24
N LEU A 119 12.68 10.52 1.00
CA LEU A 119 12.68 9.10 1.37
C LEU A 119 11.80 8.25 0.45
N CYS A 120 10.74 8.83 -0.09
CA CYS A 120 9.69 8.18 -0.85
C CYS A 120 9.25 9.07 -2.01
N HIS A 121 9.15 8.49 -3.20
CA HIS A 121 8.56 9.14 -4.37
C HIS A 121 7.23 8.49 -4.72
N ILE A 122 6.32 9.28 -5.28
CA ILE A 122 5.13 8.73 -5.92
C ILE A 122 5.58 7.78 -7.04
N SER A 123 5.06 6.55 -7.02
CA SER A 123 5.40 5.58 -8.04
C SER A 123 4.75 5.98 -9.37
N PRO A 124 5.46 5.89 -10.50
CA PRO A 124 4.80 6.06 -11.79
C PRO A 124 3.73 4.97 -12.00
N PRO A 125 2.67 5.26 -12.78
CA PRO A 125 1.70 4.25 -13.17
C PRO A 125 2.36 3.19 -14.05
N MET A 126 1.73 2.02 -14.16
CA MET A 126 2.18 0.97 -15.07
C MET A 126 2.05 1.40 -16.53
N SER A 127 3.04 1.01 -17.34
CA SER A 127 3.09 1.29 -18.77
C SER A 127 3.93 0.25 -19.50
N SER A 128 3.27 -0.52 -20.36
CA SER A 128 3.89 -1.56 -21.21
C SER A 128 4.99 -1.01 -22.13
N THR A 129 4.87 0.26 -22.55
CA THR A 129 5.90 0.97 -23.33
C THR A 129 7.23 1.13 -22.59
N TRP A 130 7.25 0.95 -21.27
CA TRP A 130 8.45 1.04 -20.42
C TRP A 130 8.96 -0.36 -20.01
N GLY A 131 8.46 -1.42 -20.65
CA GLY A 131 8.84 -2.80 -20.37
C GLY A 131 8.12 -3.42 -19.17
N ASP A 132 6.97 -2.83 -18.77
CA ASP A 132 6.14 -3.45 -17.74
C ASP A 132 5.48 -4.73 -18.23
N PRO A 133 5.31 -5.72 -17.33
CA PRO A 133 4.55 -6.91 -17.64
C PRO A 133 3.17 -6.51 -18.15
N THR A 134 2.81 -7.02 -19.32
CA THR A 134 1.52 -6.73 -19.95
C THR A 134 0.38 -7.55 -19.35
N ASP A 135 0.73 -8.68 -18.73
CA ASP A 135 -0.16 -9.52 -17.91
C ASP A 135 -0.48 -8.90 -16.54
N CYS A 136 0.16 -7.77 -16.23
CA CYS A 136 -0.09 -6.95 -15.05
C CYS A 136 -1.08 -5.78 -15.29
N GLN A 137 -1.61 -5.60 -16.51
CA GLN A 137 -2.52 -4.50 -16.89
C GLN A 137 -3.99 -4.89 -16.81
#